data_AF-A0A1B6MDW0-F1
#
_entry.id   AF-A0A1B6MDW0-F1
#
_cell.length_a   1.000
_cell.length_b   1.000
_cell.length_c   1.000
_cell.angle_alpha   90.00
_cell.angle_beta   90.00
_cell.angle_gamma   90.00
#
_symmetry.space_group_name_H-M   'P 1'
#
loop_
_entity.id
_entity.type
_entity.pdbx_description
1 polymer ?
#
loop_
_entity_poly.entity_id
_entity_poly.type
_entity_poly.pdbx_seq_one_letter_code
_entity_poly.pdbx_strand_id
1 'polypeptide(L)'
;GTPVKRLTEEYRVKLLLNASRHPQANPTERTNKTLISMLRAYIKDNHRVWDHELPKIGFALRSAVSEATGYSPAYLTFGRELNATGSGFSLLRDWSDVPEIPEDRPTDHLKKLKDIYRIVKNNLDKAHRRNEKYY
;
A
#
# COMPACT_ATOMS: atom_id res chain seq x y z
N GLY A 1 -25.36 20.01 -8.89
CA GLY A 1 -24.06 19.29 -8.95
C GLY A 1 -24.13 18.10 -8.02
N THR A 2 -23.68 16.93 -8.48
CA THR A 2 -23.64 15.70 -7.66
C THR A 2 -22.89 15.95 -6.35
N PRO A 3 -23.31 15.36 -5.21
CA PRO A 3 -22.68 15.59 -3.89
C PRO A 3 -21.15 15.41 -3.90
N VAL A 4 -20.67 14.43 -4.67
CA VAL A 4 -19.23 14.15 -4.85
C VAL A 4 -18.49 15.33 -5.48
N LYS A 5 -19.08 16.00 -6.50
CA LYS A 5 -18.44 17.13 -7.19
C LYS A 5 -18.25 18.32 -6.24
N ARG A 6 -19.24 18.59 -5.39
CA ARG A 6 -19.18 19.65 -4.38
C ARG A 6 -18.06 19.39 -3.37
N LEU A 7 -17.96 18.16 -2.87
CA LEU A 7 -16.89 17.78 -1.94
C LEU A 7 -15.51 17.90 -2.59
N THR A 8 -15.36 17.49 -3.86
CA THR A 8 -14.06 17.63 -4.55
C THR A 8 -13.63 19.09 -4.72
N GLU A 9 -14.58 19.99 -4.96
CA GLU A 9 -14.31 21.44 -5.03
C GLU A 9 -13.93 22.01 -3.66
N GLU A 10 -14.64 21.62 -2.60
CA GLU A 10 -14.38 22.04 -1.21
C GLU A 10 -12.99 21.61 -0.72
N TYR A 11 -12.65 20.33 -0.88
CA TYR A 11 -11.37 19.77 -0.46
C TYR A 11 -10.24 20.02 -1.48
N ARG A 12 -10.51 20.76 -2.57
CA ARG A 12 -9.57 21.04 -3.66
C ARG A 12 -8.94 19.78 -4.26
N VAL A 13 -9.72 18.71 -4.34
CA VAL A 13 -9.32 17.42 -4.92
C VAL A 13 -9.69 17.41 -6.39
N LYS A 14 -8.72 17.14 -7.27
CA LYS A 14 -8.99 16.96 -8.70
C LYS A 14 -9.70 15.62 -8.94
N LEU A 15 -10.93 15.67 -9.43
CA LEU A 15 -11.65 14.46 -9.84
C LEU A 15 -11.08 13.94 -11.17
N LEU A 16 -10.58 12.71 -11.17
CA LEU A 16 -10.16 11.98 -12.37
C LEU A 16 -11.20 10.89 -12.66
N LEU A 17 -11.74 10.89 -13.88
CA LEU A 17 -12.73 9.91 -14.32
C LEU A 17 -12.11 9.01 -15.38
N ASN A 18 -12.38 7.71 -15.28
CA ASN A 18 -12.03 6.75 -16.33
C ASN A 18 -13.06 6.84 -17.46
N ALA A 19 -12.62 6.51 -18.67
CA ALA A 19 -13.53 6.38 -19.80
C ALA A 19 -14.56 5.28 -19.53
N SER A 20 -15.78 5.48 -20.04
CA SER A 20 -16.88 4.53 -19.86
C SER A 20 -16.49 3.14 -20.36
N ARG A 21 -16.69 2.10 -19.54
CA ARG A 21 -16.32 0.70 -19.86
C ARG A 21 -14.83 0.46 -20.12
N HIS A 22 -13.95 1.27 -19.53
CA HIS A 22 -12.49 1.04 -19.54
C HIS A 22 -11.94 0.73 -18.14
N PRO A 23 -12.32 -0.41 -17.55
CA PRO A 23 -11.90 -0.84 -16.21
C PRO A 23 -10.37 -1.01 -16.09
N GLN A 24 -9.71 -1.41 -17.19
CA GLN A 24 -8.26 -1.59 -17.28
C GLN A 24 -7.45 -0.32 -16.95
N ALA A 25 -8.04 0.87 -17.16
CA ALA A 25 -7.39 2.13 -16.82
C ALA A 25 -7.35 2.39 -15.30
N ASN A 26 -8.09 1.62 -14.49
CA ASN A 26 -8.14 1.77 -13.05
C ASN A 26 -7.16 0.80 -12.35
N PRO A 27 -6.00 1.26 -11.87
CA PRO A 27 -5.05 0.40 -11.15
C PRO A 27 -5.65 -0.24 -9.89
N THR A 28 -6.68 0.39 -9.30
CA THR A 28 -7.37 -0.10 -8.10
C THR A 28 -8.02 -1.46 -8.33
N GLU A 29 -8.46 -1.77 -9.55
CA GLU A 29 -9.10 -3.06 -9.84
C GLU A 29 -8.16 -4.23 -9.65
N ARG A 30 -6.88 -4.08 -9.98
CA ARG A 30 -5.88 -5.12 -9.74
C ARG A 30 -5.73 -5.39 -8.25
N THR A 31 -5.65 -4.33 -7.44
CA THR A 31 -5.59 -4.43 -5.97
C THR A 31 -6.85 -5.09 -5.41
N ASN A 32 -8.04 -4.71 -5.91
CA ASN A 32 -9.30 -5.30 -5.49
C ASN A 32 -9.38 -6.79 -5.83
N LYS A 33 -8.89 -7.21 -7.02
CA LYS A 33 -8.80 -8.64 -7.38
C LYS A 33 -7.91 -9.42 -6.42
N THR A 34 -6.75 -8.88 -6.05
CA THR A 34 -5.85 -9.52 -5.06
C THR A 34 -6.53 -9.63 -3.70
N LEU A 35 -7.14 -8.54 -3.22
CA LEU A 35 -7.85 -8.51 -1.94
C LEU A 35 -8.98 -9.55 -1.89
N ILE A 36 -9.81 -9.63 -2.93
CA ILE A 36 -10.90 -10.62 -3.03
C ILE A 36 -10.33 -12.05 -3.04
N SER A 37 -9.22 -12.28 -3.74
CA SER A 37 -8.58 -13.60 -3.80
C SER A 37 -8.04 -14.03 -2.43
N MET A 38 -7.42 -13.10 -1.69
CA MET A 38 -6.97 -13.35 -0.32
C MET A 38 -8.14 -13.62 0.63
N LEU A 39 -9.22 -12.84 0.54
CA LEU A 39 -10.45 -13.08 1.32
C LEU A 39 -11.02 -14.47 1.06
N ARG A 40 -11.11 -14.89 -0.20
CA ARG A 40 -11.63 -16.23 -0.57
C ARG A 40 -10.73 -17.36 -0.07
N ALA A 41 -9.42 -17.17 -0.07
CA ALA A 41 -8.48 -18.18 0.41
C ALA A 41 -8.46 -18.27 1.95
N TYR A 42 -8.65 -17.13 2.62
CA TYR A 42 -8.52 -17.01 4.06
C TYR A 42 -9.81 -17.36 4.81
N ILE A 43 -10.97 -16.95 4.28
CA ILE A 43 -12.28 -17.24 4.87
C ILE A 43 -12.79 -18.54 4.28
N LYS A 44 -12.82 -19.61 5.08
CA LYS A 44 -13.25 -20.94 4.65
C LYS A 44 -14.72 -21.22 4.93
N ASP A 45 -15.17 -20.96 6.16
CA ASP A 45 -16.45 -21.51 6.64
C ASP A 45 -17.59 -20.48 6.64
N ASN A 46 -17.31 -19.23 6.99
CA ASN A 46 -18.35 -18.20 7.11
C ASN A 46 -17.96 -16.91 6.37
N HIS A 47 -18.35 -16.82 5.11
CA HIS A 47 -18.15 -15.63 4.28
C HIS A 47 -18.98 -14.41 4.72
N ARG A 48 -19.87 -14.52 5.72
CA ARG A 48 -20.66 -13.39 6.22
C ARG A 48 -19.87 -12.44 7.13
N VAL A 49 -18.74 -12.87 7.67
CA VAL A 49 -17.89 -12.08 8.60
C VAL A 49 -16.61 -11.59 7.92
N TRP A 50 -16.65 -11.40 6.60
CA TRP A 50 -15.49 -11.03 5.80
C TRP A 50 -14.89 -9.67 6.19
N ASP A 51 -15.73 -8.78 6.68
CA ASP A 51 -15.40 -7.45 7.17
C ASP A 51 -14.49 -7.49 8.41
N HIS A 52 -14.66 -8.49 9.28
CA HIS A 52 -13.79 -8.68 10.46
C HIS A 52 -12.34 -9.05 10.07
N GLU A 53 -12.15 -9.64 8.89
CA GLU A 53 -10.84 -10.10 8.40
C GLU A 53 -10.14 -9.06 7.50
N LEU A 54 -10.86 -8.02 7.04
CA LEU A 54 -10.30 -6.94 6.23
C LEU A 54 -9.09 -6.26 6.87
N PRO A 55 -9.05 -5.95 8.18
CA PRO A 55 -7.87 -5.32 8.77
C PRO A 55 -6.63 -6.21 8.67
N LYS A 56 -6.78 -7.52 8.87
CA LYS A 56 -5.67 -8.49 8.80
C LYS A 56 -5.15 -8.65 7.38
N ILE A 57 -6.05 -8.81 6.41
CA ILE A 57 -5.69 -8.93 4.99
C ILE A 57 -5.10 -7.61 4.48
N GLY A 58 -5.66 -6.48 4.87
CA GLY A 58 -5.12 -5.16 4.55
C GLY A 58 -3.72 -4.96 5.13
N PHE A 59 -3.47 -5.44 6.35
CA PHE A 59 -2.13 -5.42 6.94
C PHE A 59 -1.16 -6.26 6.10
N ALA A 60 -1.53 -7.51 5.78
CA ALA A 60 -0.70 -8.39 4.96
C ALA A 60 -0.38 -7.79 3.58
N LEU A 61 -1.36 -7.16 2.92
CA LEU A 61 -1.14 -6.47 1.64
C LEU A 61 -0.18 -5.29 1.76
N ARG A 62 -0.20 -4.56 2.88
CA ARG A 62 0.69 -3.40 3.10
C ARG A 62 2.10 -3.78 3.50
N SER A 63 2.28 -4.92 4.18
CA SER A 63 3.58 -5.40 4.65
C SER A 63 4.27 -6.38 3.70
N ALA A 64 3.53 -7.05 2.81
CA ALA A 64 4.12 -7.95 1.83
C ALA A 64 4.93 -7.18 0.78
N VAL A 65 6.11 -7.72 0.45
CA VAL A 65 6.95 -7.20 -0.63
C VAL A 65 6.25 -7.46 -1.97
N SER A 66 6.06 -6.39 -2.75
CA SER A 66 5.49 -6.51 -4.09
C SER A 66 6.56 -6.92 -5.08
N GLU A 67 6.32 -7.98 -5.86
CA GLU A 67 7.25 -8.45 -6.91
C GLU A 67 7.52 -7.36 -7.96
N ALA A 68 6.52 -6.51 -8.24
CA ALA A 68 6.65 -5.45 -9.24
C ALA A 68 7.57 -4.31 -8.78
N THR A 69 7.67 -4.05 -7.48
CA THR A 69 8.47 -2.93 -6.94
C THR A 69 9.74 -3.41 -6.25
N GLY A 70 9.74 -4.62 -5.68
CA GLY A 70 10.77 -5.15 -4.80
C GLY A 70 10.69 -4.65 -3.35
N TYR A 71 9.65 -3.89 -3.00
CA TYR A 71 9.47 -3.29 -1.67
C TYR A 71 8.02 -3.43 -1.20
N SER A 72 7.79 -3.37 0.12
CA SER A 72 6.44 -3.34 0.67
C SER A 72 5.77 -1.97 0.44
N PRO A 73 4.44 -1.91 0.26
CA PRO A 73 3.72 -0.63 0.20
C PRO A 73 3.93 0.25 1.44
N ALA A 74 4.05 -0.35 2.62
CA ALA A 74 4.31 0.36 3.85
C ALA A 74 5.67 1.06 3.84
N TYR A 75 6.72 0.36 3.44
CA TYR A 75 8.05 0.95 3.32
C TYR A 75 8.07 2.10 2.31
N LEU A 76 7.41 1.95 1.17
CA LEU A 76 7.32 3.01 0.16
C LEU A 76 6.45 4.20 0.58
N THR A 77 5.58 4.07 1.57
CA THR A 77 4.70 5.15 2.03
C THR A 77 5.27 5.86 3.25
N PHE A 78 5.82 5.10 4.20
CA PHE A 78 6.26 5.60 5.51
C PHE A 78 7.77 5.59 5.70
N GLY A 79 8.53 5.00 4.76
CA GLY A 79 9.97 4.76 4.92
C GLY A 79 10.32 3.67 5.93
N ARG A 80 9.33 2.94 6.46
CA ARG A 80 9.54 1.88 7.45
C ARG A 80 8.53 0.76 7.26
N GLU A 81 8.90 -0.43 7.70
CA GLU A 81 8.00 -1.58 7.70
C GLU A 81 6.95 -1.48 8.81
N LEU A 82 5.81 -2.15 8.61
CA LEU A 82 4.80 -2.28 9.66
C LEU A 82 5.20 -3.38 10.64
N ASN A 83 5.19 -3.06 11.93
CA ASN A 83 5.41 -4.05 12.97
C ASN A 83 4.15 -4.88 13.18
N ALA A 84 4.21 -6.17 12.80
CA ALA A 84 3.08 -7.11 12.90
C ALA A 84 2.83 -7.55 14.36
N THR A 85 3.88 -7.58 15.15
CA THR A 85 3.85 -8.02 16.54
C THR A 85 4.04 -6.79 17.43
N GLY A 86 3.17 -6.61 18.42
CA GLY A 86 3.35 -5.63 19.50
C GLY A 86 4.64 -5.78 20.30
N SER A 87 5.55 -6.67 19.90
CA SER A 87 6.93 -6.77 20.38
C SER A 87 7.66 -5.42 20.39
N GLY A 88 7.44 -4.56 19.40
CA GLY A 88 7.99 -3.19 19.41
C GLY A 88 7.35 -2.27 20.46
N PHE A 89 6.14 -2.58 20.92
CA PHE A 89 5.45 -1.90 22.03
C PHE A 89 5.79 -2.53 23.40
N SER A 90 6.18 -3.80 23.44
CA SER A 90 6.70 -4.44 24.66
C SER A 90 8.02 -3.83 25.14
N LEU A 91 8.73 -3.13 24.24
CA LEU A 91 9.91 -2.31 24.52
C LEU A 91 9.55 -0.85 24.89
N LEU A 92 8.30 -0.54 25.20
CA LEU A 92 7.89 0.81 25.63
C LEU A 92 7.09 0.67 26.92
N ARG A 93 7.67 -0.05 27.89
CA ARG A 93 7.08 -0.16 29.24
C ARG A 93 7.43 1.07 30.07
N ASP A 94 8.57 1.69 29.78
CA ASP A 94 9.01 2.98 30.31
C ASP A 94 9.46 3.92 29.17
N TRP A 95 9.40 5.24 29.39
CA TRP A 95 9.89 6.26 28.47
C TRP A 95 11.39 6.14 28.18
N SER A 96 12.13 5.52 29.10
CA SER A 96 13.56 5.21 28.97
C SER A 96 13.86 4.10 27.96
N ASP A 97 12.87 3.26 27.61
CA ASP A 97 13.03 2.17 26.65
C ASP A 97 12.78 2.60 25.19
N VAL A 98 12.38 3.86 24.96
CA VAL A 98 12.23 4.42 23.61
C VAL A 98 13.59 4.33 22.93
N PRO A 99 13.76 3.50 21.88
CA PRO A 99 15.04 3.44 21.19
C PRO A 99 15.35 4.84 20.66
N GLU A 100 16.57 5.31 20.95
CA GLU A 100 17.06 6.56 20.40
C GLU A 100 16.78 6.56 18.89
N ILE A 101 16.09 7.60 18.43
CA ILE A 101 15.88 7.81 17.00
C ILE A 101 17.29 7.78 16.39
N PRO A 102 17.60 6.82 15.50
CA PRO A 102 18.95 6.70 14.97
C PRO A 102 19.41 8.06 14.46
N GLU A 103 20.58 8.52 14.91
CA GLU A 103 21.12 9.84 14.54
C GLU A 103 21.34 10.02 13.03
N ASP A 104 21.18 8.94 12.24
CA ASP A 104 21.15 9.01 10.79
C ASP A 104 20.03 9.96 10.36
N ARG A 105 20.42 11.20 10.06
CA ARG A 105 19.56 12.35 9.83
C ARG A 105 18.41 11.97 8.88
N PRO A 106 17.26 12.65 8.97
CA PRO A 106 16.20 12.55 7.96
C PRO A 106 16.73 12.64 6.53
N THR A 107 17.84 13.36 6.30
CA THR A 107 18.44 13.54 4.97
C THR A 107 19.01 12.27 4.32
N ASP A 108 19.68 11.37 5.03
CA ASP A 108 20.34 10.22 4.39
C ASP A 108 19.35 9.09 4.13
N HIS A 109 18.39 8.90 5.04
CA HIS A 109 17.23 8.06 4.79
C HIS A 109 16.35 8.59 3.64
N LEU A 110 16.17 9.92 3.52
CA LEU A 110 15.44 10.54 2.40
C LEU A 110 16.20 10.43 1.06
N LYS A 111 17.54 10.53 1.06
CA LYS A 111 18.35 10.28 -0.15
C LYS A 111 18.16 8.84 -0.63
N LYS A 112 18.23 7.88 0.29
CA LYS A 112 17.96 6.47 0.00
C LYS A 112 16.54 6.27 -0.55
N LEU A 113 15.53 6.91 0.03
CA LEU A 113 14.16 6.86 -0.50
C LEU A 113 14.04 7.42 -1.92
N LYS A 114 14.71 8.53 -2.26
CA LYS A 114 14.72 9.06 -3.64
C LYS A 114 15.29 8.04 -4.63
N ASP A 115 16.39 7.39 -4.27
CA ASP A 115 16.99 6.35 -5.10
C ASP A 115 16.07 5.13 -5.23
N ILE A 116 15.41 4.74 -4.14
CA ILE A 116 14.41 3.66 -4.14
C ILE A 116 13.22 4.01 -5.04
N TYR A 117 12.66 5.21 -4.96
CA TYR A 117 11.57 5.62 -5.86
C TYR A 117 11.99 5.58 -7.33
N ARG A 118 13.24 5.95 -7.65
CA ARG A 118 13.78 5.81 -9.01
C ARG A 118 13.83 4.35 -9.45
N ILE A 119 14.28 3.44 -8.59
CA ILE A 119 14.30 2.00 -8.86
C ILE A 119 12.88 1.46 -9.04
N VAL A 120 11.96 1.81 -8.13
CA VAL A 120 10.56 1.39 -8.19
C VAL A 120 9.89 1.87 -9.47
N LYS A 121 10.12 3.11 -9.88
CA LYS A 121 9.59 3.65 -11.14
C LYS A 121 10.07 2.82 -12.35
N ASN A 122 11.36 2.51 -12.40
CA ASN A 122 11.91 1.67 -13.46
C ASN A 122 11.37 0.24 -13.44
N ASN A 123 11.18 -0.34 -12.26
CA ASN A 123 10.65 -1.69 -12.11
C ASN A 123 9.17 -1.76 -12.51
N LEU A 124 8.37 -0.75 -12.15
CA LEU A 124 6.97 -0.63 -12.56
C LEU A 124 6.84 -0.49 -14.08
N ASP A 125 7.68 0.33 -14.71
CA ASP A 125 7.70 0.47 -16.19
C ASP A 125 8.06 -0.87 -16.86
N LYS A 126 9.10 -1.56 -16.37
CA LYS A 126 9.44 -2.92 -16.83
C LYS A 126 8.31 -3.92 -16.63
N ALA A 127 7.64 -3.89 -15.46
CA ALA A 127 6.52 -4.77 -15.17
C ALA A 127 5.31 -4.47 -16.06
N HIS A 128 5.05 -3.19 -16.36
CA HIS A 128 4.00 -2.77 -17.28
C HIS A 128 4.27 -3.32 -18.69
N ARG A 129 5.45 -3.05 -19.26
CA ARG A 129 5.86 -3.56 -20.58
C ARG A 129 5.86 -5.08 -20.68
N ARG A 130 6.20 -5.78 -19.60
CA ARG A 130 6.08 -7.25 -19.54
C ARG A 130 4.63 -7.67 -19.65
N ASN A 131 3.73 -7.06 -18.87
CA ASN A 131 2.32 -7.39 -18.88
C ASN A 131 1.65 -7.06 -20.22
N GLU A 132 2.03 -5.97 -20.89
CA GLU A 132 1.53 -5.61 -22.24
C GLU A 132 1.80 -6.70 -23.29
N LYS A 133 2.85 -7.49 -23.16
CA LYS A 133 3.17 -8.58 -24.11
C LYS A 133 2.27 -9.81 -23.95
N TYR A 134 1.58 -9.95 -22.83
CA TYR A 134 0.71 -11.09 -22.52
C TYR A 134 -0.78 -10.80 -22.75
N TYR A 135 -1.12 -9.59 -23.20
CA TYR A 135 -2.47 -9.16 -23.57
C TYR A 135 -2.52 -8.76 -25.05
#